data_AF-A0A0S7X0K6-F1
#
_entry.id   AF-A0A0S7X0K6-F1
#
_cell.length_a   1.000
_cell.length_b   1.000
_cell.length_c   1.000
_cell.angle_alpha   90.00
_cell.angle_beta   90.00
_cell.angle_gamma   90.00
#
_symmetry.space_group_name_H-M   'P 1'
#
loop_
_entity.id
_entity.type
_entity.pdbx_description
1 polymer ?
#
loop_
_entity_poly.entity_id
_entity_poly.type
_entity_poly.pdbx_seq_one_letter_code
_entity_poly.pdbx_strand_id
1 'polypeptide(L)'
;MNVILVIIDSLRTDHMGCYADEYLKGGLAATPHLDRLAKASLRFTRAAPESLPTLPTRRAIHTGQRVWPFWQPNNQFKGDFVGAPGWGPISEDQDTLAELLSEAGYRTAFITDVYHQFKPSKNFHRGFQEWQWIRGQESDPWRTGPFIPDREVLKHIPKVLRRNKRLVRRHRIFHRRREVLPLCRFVRPARAVEPAQTLPRHVHRPAFAKASAGRRRRRRRRHLGGLRSQAGLHAEGSASGARQLCR
;
A
#
# COMPACT_ATOMS: atom_id res chain seq x y z
N MET A 1 -0.86 -21.70 10.15
CA MET A 1 -0.45 -20.45 10.83
C MET A 1 -1.02 -19.29 10.03
N ASN A 2 -1.45 -18.20 10.67
CA ASN A 2 -1.92 -17.00 9.97
C ASN A 2 -0.89 -15.89 10.13
N VAL A 3 -0.68 -15.09 9.09
CA VAL A 3 0.26 -13.96 9.10
C VAL A 3 -0.54 -12.68 8.90
N ILE A 4 -0.34 -11.71 9.79
CA ILE A 4 -0.99 -10.39 9.72
C ILE A 4 0.09 -9.33 9.80
N LEU A 5 0.21 -8.52 8.74
CA LEU A 5 1.15 -7.41 8.66
C LEU A 5 0.38 -6.08 8.76
N VAL A 6 0.65 -5.31 9.82
CA VAL A 6 0.05 -3.99 10.04
C VAL A 6 1.10 -2.92 9.83
N ILE A 7 0.85 -2.00 8.89
CA ILE A 7 1.74 -0.87 8.60
C ILE A 7 0.98 0.42 8.88
N ILE A 8 1.45 1.19 9.86
CA ILE A 8 0.84 2.46 10.26
C ILE A 8 1.65 3.60 9.64
N ASP A 9 1.01 4.44 8.83
CA ASP A 9 1.70 5.53 8.15
C ASP A 9 2.06 6.65 9.14
N SER A 10 3.31 7.10 9.08
CA SER A 10 3.82 8.25 9.84
C SER A 10 3.69 8.15 11.37
N LEU A 11 3.54 6.92 11.90
CA LEU A 11 3.53 6.68 13.34
C LEU A 11 4.95 6.83 13.91
N ARG A 12 5.11 7.75 14.85
CA ARG A 12 6.36 7.93 15.57
C ARG A 12 6.37 7.12 16.86
N THR A 13 7.54 6.62 17.23
CA THR A 13 7.74 5.80 18.42
C THR A 13 7.45 6.57 19.71
N ASP A 14 7.83 7.85 19.79
CA ASP A 14 7.61 8.72 20.94
C ASP A 14 6.13 9.06 21.19
N HIS A 15 5.21 8.69 20.29
CA HIS A 15 3.78 8.89 20.47
C HIS A 15 3.05 7.65 21.03
N MET A 16 3.72 6.50 21.12
CA MET A 16 3.10 5.25 21.59
C MET A 16 3.37 5.01 23.07
N GLY A 17 2.32 4.69 23.84
CA GLY A 17 2.43 4.39 25.27
C GLY A 17 3.42 3.27 25.57
N CYS A 18 3.47 2.25 24.71
CA CYS A 18 4.42 1.13 24.83
C CYS A 18 5.86 1.45 24.43
N TYR A 19 6.19 2.65 23.96
CA TYR A 19 7.57 3.06 23.68
C TYR A 19 7.99 4.33 24.43
N ALA A 20 7.06 4.98 25.11
CA ALA A 20 7.35 6.18 25.89
C ALA A 20 8.16 5.81 27.14
N ASP A 21 9.42 6.28 27.21
CA ASP A 21 10.16 6.42 28.46
C ASP A 21 9.62 7.62 29.26
N GLU A 22 9.97 7.70 30.55
CA GLU A 22 9.37 8.60 31.56
C GLU A 22 9.20 10.08 31.17
N TYR A 23 9.94 10.59 30.18
CA TYR A 23 9.81 11.95 29.65
C TYR A 23 8.42 12.27 29.05
N LEU A 24 7.68 11.24 28.63
CA LEU A 24 6.31 11.37 28.13
C LEU A 24 5.41 10.36 28.84
N LYS A 25 5.33 10.40 30.19
CA LYS A 25 4.38 9.58 30.97
C LYS A 25 2.99 9.58 30.32
N GLY A 26 2.67 8.50 29.59
CA GLY A 26 1.39 8.28 28.89
C GLY A 26 1.42 8.28 27.36
N GLY A 27 2.52 8.66 26.71
CA GLY A 27 2.56 8.91 25.26
C GLY A 27 1.67 10.11 24.86
N LEU A 28 1.95 10.75 23.72
CA LEU A 28 1.08 11.84 23.24
C LEU A 28 -0.25 11.34 22.65
N ALA A 29 -0.35 10.05 22.35
CA ALA A 29 -1.55 9.42 21.82
C ALA A 29 -2.01 8.26 22.71
N ALA A 30 -3.32 8.11 22.88
CA ALA A 30 -3.88 6.95 23.57
C ALA A 30 -3.81 5.70 22.66
N THR A 31 -2.93 4.75 23.01
CA THR A 31 -2.68 3.52 22.22
C THR A 31 -2.96 2.20 22.97
N PRO A 32 -4.09 2.05 23.70
CA PRO A 32 -4.30 0.93 24.62
C PRO A 32 -4.24 -0.46 23.96
N HIS A 33 -4.64 -0.58 22.69
CA HIS A 33 -4.57 -1.85 21.96
C HIS A 33 -3.15 -2.22 21.53
N LEU A 34 -2.33 -1.25 21.10
CA LEU A 34 -0.92 -1.48 20.79
C LEU A 34 -0.14 -1.77 22.07
N ASP A 35 -0.48 -1.11 23.17
CA ASP A 35 0.16 -1.32 24.46
C ASP A 35 -0.13 -2.73 25.00
N ARG A 36 -1.37 -3.20 24.84
CA ARG A 36 -1.75 -4.58 25.17
C ARG A 36 -1.02 -5.60 24.29
N LEU A 37 -0.91 -5.34 22.99
CA LEU A 37 -0.18 -6.22 22.06
C LEU A 37 1.31 -6.30 22.45
N ALA A 38 1.93 -5.15 22.72
CA ALA A 38 3.34 -5.09 23.11
C ALA A 38 3.65 -5.85 24.42
N LYS A 39 2.72 -5.86 25.40
CA LYS A 39 2.87 -6.63 26.64
C LYS A 39 2.83 -8.15 26.43
N ALA A 40 2.20 -8.61 25.35
CA ALA A 40 2.00 -10.03 25.04
C ALA A 40 2.86 -10.50 23.84
N SER A 41 3.84 -9.72 23.41
CA SER A 41 4.62 -9.97 22.19
C SER A 41 6.07 -9.51 22.34
N LEU A 42 6.93 -9.97 21.45
CA LEU A 42 8.27 -9.41 21.32
C LEU A 42 8.18 -7.96 20.81
N ARG A 43 8.87 -7.04 21.48
CA ARG A 43 8.93 -5.61 21.13
C ARG A 43 10.36 -5.21 20.76
N PHE A 44 10.53 -4.67 19.56
CA PHE A 44 11.84 -4.22 19.06
C PHE A 44 12.08 -2.76 19.44
N THR A 45 13.18 -2.46 20.14
CA THR A 45 13.59 -1.08 20.47
C THR A 45 14.40 -0.40 19.37
N ARG A 46 14.91 -1.18 18.40
CA ARG A 46 15.77 -0.71 17.31
C ARG A 46 15.28 -1.23 15.95
N ALA A 47 14.02 -0.96 15.62
CA ALA A 47 13.47 -1.24 14.30
C ALA A 47 13.67 -0.02 13.38
N ALA A 48 14.51 -0.16 12.37
CA ALA A 48 14.74 0.88 11.36
C ALA A 48 14.20 0.41 9.99
N PRO A 49 13.47 1.27 9.26
CA PRO A 49 13.07 0.94 7.90
C PRO A 49 14.29 0.97 6.97
N GLU A 50 14.29 0.14 5.92
CA GLU A 50 15.35 0.16 4.91
C GLU A 50 15.39 1.48 4.14
N SER A 51 14.22 2.06 3.86
CA SER A 51 14.07 3.31 3.13
C SER A 51 12.86 4.09 3.61
N LEU A 52 12.80 5.37 3.28
CA LEU A 52 11.70 6.30 3.53
C LEU A 52 11.45 7.17 2.29
N PRO A 53 10.24 7.70 2.06
CA PRO A 53 9.00 7.58 2.87
C PRO A 53 7.85 6.85 2.16
N THR A 54 6.96 6.20 2.91
CA THR A 54 5.72 5.60 2.40
C THR A 54 5.95 4.47 1.37
N LEU A 55 6.11 4.77 0.07
CA LEU A 55 6.23 3.75 -0.97
C LEU A 55 7.56 3.00 -1.00
N PRO A 56 8.74 3.63 -0.90
CA PRO A 56 10.02 2.91 -0.84
C PRO A 56 10.07 1.94 0.35
N THR A 57 9.61 2.37 1.52
CA THR A 57 9.50 1.50 2.71
C THR A 57 8.60 0.30 2.44
N ARG A 58 7.40 0.53 1.88
CA ARG A 58 6.45 -0.54 1.56
C ARG A 58 7.01 -1.47 0.49
N ARG A 59 7.75 -0.97 -0.49
CA ARG A 59 8.42 -1.81 -1.48
C ARG A 59 9.43 -2.74 -0.80
N ALA A 60 10.31 -2.19 0.05
CA ALA A 60 11.28 -2.98 0.80
C ALA A 60 10.60 -4.04 1.67
N ILE A 61 9.47 -3.72 2.29
CA ILE A 61 8.67 -4.68 3.07
C ILE A 61 8.05 -5.76 2.15
N HIS A 62 7.53 -5.37 0.98
CA HIS A 62 6.88 -6.29 0.06
C HIS A 62 7.86 -7.26 -0.59
N THR A 63 9.08 -6.83 -0.92
CA THR A 63 10.06 -7.66 -1.66
C THR A 63 11.17 -8.21 -0.77
N GLY A 64 11.36 -7.67 0.43
CA GLY A 64 12.54 -7.96 1.26
C GLY A 64 13.85 -7.44 0.67
N GLN A 65 13.80 -6.60 -0.37
CA GLN A 65 14.98 -6.12 -1.09
C GLN A 65 15.29 -4.65 -0.77
N ARG A 66 16.58 -4.31 -0.89
CA ARG A 66 17.09 -2.95 -0.70
C ARG A 66 16.59 -2.02 -1.83
N VAL A 67 16.01 -0.89 -1.47
CA VAL A 67 15.49 0.12 -2.41
C VAL A 67 16.43 1.34 -2.49
N TRP A 68 17.09 1.71 -1.40
CA TRP A 68 18.09 2.78 -1.37
C TRP A 68 19.39 2.34 -2.07
N PRO A 69 20.07 3.16 -2.90
CA PRO A 69 19.93 4.59 -3.16
C PRO A 69 19.08 4.93 -4.39
N PHE A 70 18.00 4.16 -4.64
CA PHE A 70 17.03 4.44 -5.70
C PHE A 70 17.60 4.29 -7.11
N TRP A 71 18.24 3.15 -7.36
CA TRP A 71 18.89 2.82 -8.65
C TRP A 71 17.99 2.94 -9.88
N GLN A 72 16.67 2.85 -9.73
CA GLN A 72 15.72 2.92 -10.84
C GLN A 72 15.53 4.38 -11.32
N PRO A 73 15.99 4.75 -12.54
CA PRO A 73 16.17 6.16 -12.92
C PRO A 73 14.92 6.96 -13.29
N ASN A 74 13.72 6.37 -13.42
CA ASN A 74 12.60 7.02 -14.09
C ASN A 74 11.38 7.23 -13.18
N ASN A 75 11.33 8.37 -12.48
CA ASN A 75 10.18 8.78 -11.65
C ASN A 75 9.05 9.50 -12.41
N GLN A 76 9.05 9.45 -13.75
CA GLN A 76 8.07 10.14 -14.59
C GLN A 76 7.00 9.19 -15.12
N PHE A 77 6.40 8.41 -14.23
CA PHE A 77 5.31 7.55 -14.62
C PHE A 77 4.05 8.37 -14.92
N LYS A 78 3.42 8.09 -16.06
CA LYS A 78 2.12 8.70 -16.42
C LYS A 78 1.09 8.41 -15.33
N GLY A 79 0.22 9.37 -15.06
CA GLY A 79 -0.81 9.25 -14.02
C GLY A 79 -0.29 9.36 -12.59
N ASP A 80 0.99 9.70 -12.40
CA ASP A 80 1.58 9.99 -11.09
C ASP A 80 2.07 11.44 -11.01
N PHE A 81 2.39 11.90 -9.80
CA PHE A 81 3.17 13.13 -9.64
C PHE A 81 4.62 12.84 -10.06
N VAL A 82 5.36 13.89 -10.45
CA VAL A 82 6.81 13.79 -10.68
C VAL A 82 7.45 13.32 -9.38
N GLY A 83 7.81 12.04 -9.35
CA GLY A 83 8.04 11.29 -8.12
C GLY A 83 9.32 11.70 -7.39
N ALA A 84 9.30 11.57 -6.07
CA ALA A 84 10.53 11.55 -5.29
C ALA A 84 11.30 10.25 -5.58
N PRO A 85 12.65 10.23 -5.46
CA PRO A 85 13.45 9.01 -5.61
C PRO A 85 12.87 7.80 -4.85
N GLY A 86 12.83 6.64 -5.52
CA GLY A 86 12.28 5.40 -4.95
C GLY A 86 10.77 5.21 -5.05
N TRP A 87 10.02 6.19 -5.57
CA TRP A 87 8.55 6.12 -5.63
C TRP A 87 7.98 5.32 -6.80
N GLY A 88 8.78 4.62 -7.60
CA GLY A 88 8.29 3.79 -8.72
C GLY A 88 7.40 2.59 -8.34
N PRO A 89 7.00 1.77 -9.31
CA PRO A 89 6.37 0.46 -9.06
C PRO A 89 7.33 -0.54 -8.42
N ILE A 90 6.79 -1.65 -7.92
CA ILE A 90 7.56 -2.86 -7.67
C ILE A 90 7.96 -3.45 -9.03
N SER A 91 9.23 -3.81 -9.20
CA SER A 91 9.71 -4.36 -10.47
C SER A 91 9.12 -5.74 -10.73
N GLU A 92 8.88 -6.11 -11.99
CA GLU A 92 8.30 -7.43 -12.36
C GLU A 92 9.29 -8.59 -12.17
N ASP A 93 10.58 -8.32 -12.05
CA ASP A 93 11.62 -9.29 -11.71
C ASP A 93 11.77 -9.53 -10.19
N GLN A 94 11.01 -8.81 -9.36
CA GLN A 94 11.07 -8.92 -7.90
C GLN A 94 9.84 -9.66 -7.38
N ASP A 95 10.01 -10.85 -6.81
CA ASP A 95 8.91 -11.53 -6.14
C ASP A 95 8.41 -10.72 -4.94
N THR A 96 7.09 -10.64 -4.79
CA THR A 96 6.47 -10.05 -3.61
C THR A 96 6.14 -11.12 -2.56
N LEU A 97 6.09 -10.74 -1.29
CA LEU A 97 5.63 -11.60 -0.20
C LEU A 97 4.25 -12.19 -0.49
N ALA A 98 3.40 -11.46 -1.20
CA ALA A 98 2.05 -11.89 -1.53
C ALA A 98 2.06 -13.01 -2.57
N GLU A 99 2.90 -12.89 -3.61
CA GLU A 99 3.13 -13.95 -4.61
C GLU A 99 3.65 -15.22 -3.94
N LEU A 100 4.72 -15.10 -3.14
CA LEU A 100 5.34 -16.23 -2.44
C LEU A 100 4.38 -16.92 -1.46
N LEU A 101 3.60 -16.15 -0.69
CA LEU A 101 2.61 -16.71 0.23
C LEU A 101 1.43 -17.36 -0.52
N SER A 102 0.96 -16.75 -1.60
CA SER A 102 -0.09 -17.33 -2.44
C SER A 102 0.33 -18.67 -3.04
N GLU A 103 1.56 -18.76 -3.57
CA GLU A 103 2.15 -20.01 -4.07
C GLU A 103 2.28 -21.09 -2.99
N ALA A 104 2.56 -20.69 -1.75
CA ALA A 104 2.59 -21.57 -0.59
C ALA A 104 1.18 -21.99 -0.10
N GLY A 105 0.11 -21.58 -0.78
CA GLY A 105 -1.27 -21.97 -0.46
C GLY A 105 -1.97 -21.08 0.58
N TYR A 106 -1.41 -19.90 0.89
CA TYR A 106 -2.08 -18.94 1.76
C TYR A 106 -3.17 -18.17 1.00
N ARG A 107 -4.22 -17.80 1.74
CA ARG A 107 -5.17 -16.80 1.26
C ARG A 107 -4.64 -15.41 1.57
N THR A 108 -4.43 -14.58 0.55
CA THR A 108 -3.77 -13.27 0.68
C THR A 108 -4.78 -12.14 0.50
N ALA A 109 -4.79 -11.18 1.43
CA ALA A 109 -5.65 -10.00 1.39
C ALA A 109 -4.84 -8.72 1.64
N PHE A 110 -5.18 -7.65 0.92
CA PHE A 110 -4.50 -6.36 0.99
C PHE A 110 -5.45 -5.21 1.27
N ILE A 111 -5.41 -4.66 2.48
CA ILE A 111 -6.30 -3.58 2.90
C ILE A 111 -5.46 -2.35 3.22
N THR A 112 -5.72 -1.24 2.53
CA THR A 112 -4.92 -0.01 2.72
C THR A 112 -5.68 1.25 2.32
N ASP A 113 -5.34 2.36 2.95
CA ASP A 113 -5.85 3.70 2.64
C ASP A 113 -4.85 4.55 1.82
N VAL A 114 -3.66 4.01 1.57
CA VAL A 114 -2.59 4.70 0.84
C VAL A 114 -2.82 4.59 -0.66
N TYR A 115 -3.50 5.59 -1.22
CA TYR A 115 -3.86 5.63 -2.65
C TYR A 115 -2.68 5.56 -3.61
N HIS A 116 -1.48 5.93 -3.16
CA HIS A 116 -0.27 5.84 -3.97
C HIS A 116 -0.01 4.42 -4.48
N GLN A 117 -0.40 3.40 -3.71
CA GLN A 117 -0.24 1.98 -4.10
C GLN A 117 -1.17 1.56 -5.26
N PHE A 118 -2.24 2.32 -5.47
CA PHE A 118 -3.28 2.08 -6.48
C PHE A 118 -3.17 2.99 -7.70
N LYS A 119 -2.12 3.81 -7.78
CA LYS A 119 -1.90 4.58 -9.01
C LYS A 119 -1.65 3.66 -10.19
N PRO A 120 -2.06 4.04 -11.41
CA PRO A 120 -2.04 3.16 -12.58
C PRO A 120 -0.68 2.51 -12.85
N SER A 121 0.40 3.17 -12.45
CA SER A 121 1.78 2.77 -12.71
C SER A 121 2.52 2.18 -11.52
N LYS A 122 1.82 1.73 -10.46
CA LYS A 122 2.46 1.30 -9.20
C LYS A 122 2.35 -0.19 -8.87
N ASN A 123 1.23 -0.82 -9.21
CA ASN A 123 1.02 -2.27 -9.08
C ASN A 123 1.38 -2.91 -7.71
N PHE A 124 1.18 -2.21 -6.58
CA PHE A 124 1.58 -2.73 -5.24
C PHE A 124 0.69 -3.86 -4.71
N HIS A 125 -0.42 -4.12 -5.39
CA HIS A 125 -1.38 -5.16 -5.06
C HIS A 125 -1.07 -6.50 -5.75
N ARG A 126 0.00 -6.58 -6.55
CA ARG A 126 0.45 -7.81 -7.20
C ARG A 126 0.61 -8.94 -6.16
N GLY A 127 0.13 -10.13 -6.51
CA GLY A 127 0.16 -11.32 -5.65
C GLY A 127 -0.99 -11.47 -4.66
N PHE A 128 -1.73 -10.41 -4.36
CA PHE A 128 -2.87 -10.49 -3.46
C PHE A 128 -4.11 -11.01 -4.19
N GLN A 129 -4.80 -11.98 -3.59
CA GLN A 129 -6.05 -12.54 -4.12
C GLN A 129 -7.25 -11.63 -3.83
N GLU A 130 -7.18 -10.91 -2.72
CA GLU A 130 -8.18 -9.93 -2.30
C GLU A 130 -7.50 -8.59 -1.97
N TRP A 131 -8.18 -7.49 -2.29
CA TRP A 131 -7.66 -6.16 -2.10
C TRP A 131 -8.80 -5.17 -1.88
N GLN A 132 -8.67 -4.37 -0.83
CA GLN A 132 -9.60 -3.33 -0.45
C GLN A 132 -8.85 -2.01 -0.30
N TRP A 133 -9.26 -1.04 -1.11
CA TRP A 133 -8.74 0.32 -1.03
C TRP A 133 -9.72 1.22 -0.27
N ILE A 134 -9.29 1.71 0.89
CA ILE A 134 -10.00 2.72 1.67
C ILE A 134 -9.76 4.09 1.02
N ARG A 135 -10.79 4.65 0.39
CA ARG A 135 -10.70 5.86 -0.43
C ARG A 135 -10.76 7.15 0.41
N GLY A 136 -10.34 8.26 -0.20
CA GLY A 136 -10.53 9.61 0.32
C GLY A 136 -9.35 10.21 1.09
N GLN A 137 -8.19 9.54 1.11
CA GLN A 137 -6.98 10.07 1.72
C GLN A 137 -6.22 11.03 0.80
N GLU A 138 -5.53 12.00 1.42
CA GLU A 138 -4.67 12.99 0.76
C GLU A 138 -5.28 13.59 -0.53
N SER A 139 -4.70 13.27 -1.71
CA SER A 139 -5.15 13.77 -3.01
C SER A 139 -5.85 12.73 -3.89
N ASP A 140 -6.23 11.57 -3.32
CA ASP A 140 -6.96 10.47 -4.00
C ASP A 140 -8.18 10.97 -4.79
N PRO A 141 -8.24 10.83 -6.12
CA PRO A 141 -9.41 11.21 -6.93
C PRO A 141 -10.62 10.28 -6.70
N TRP A 142 -11.20 10.29 -5.49
CA TRP A 142 -12.35 9.48 -5.12
C TRP A 142 -13.68 10.09 -5.54
N ARG A 143 -13.91 11.37 -5.22
CA ARG A 143 -15.14 12.10 -5.52
C ARG A 143 -14.83 13.54 -5.93
N THR A 144 -15.75 14.14 -6.70
CA THR A 144 -15.78 15.58 -6.96
C THR A 144 -16.58 16.30 -5.86
N GLY A 145 -16.63 17.63 -5.91
CA GLY A 145 -17.39 18.43 -4.95
C GLY A 145 -17.47 19.90 -5.37
N PRO A 146 -18.06 20.80 -4.58
CA PRO A 146 -18.04 22.23 -4.86
C PRO A 146 -16.62 22.81 -4.73
N PHE A 147 -16.38 23.99 -5.31
CA PHE A 147 -15.13 24.70 -5.07
C PHE A 147 -15.12 25.26 -3.64
N ILE A 148 -14.03 25.05 -2.90
CA ILE A 148 -13.87 25.58 -1.54
C ILE A 148 -12.98 26.83 -1.57
N PRO A 149 -13.49 28.00 -1.14
CA PRO A 149 -12.71 29.23 -1.06
C PRO A 149 -11.54 29.14 -0.07
N ASP A 150 -10.46 29.87 -0.34
CA ASP A 150 -9.23 29.85 0.48
C ASP A 150 -9.51 30.16 1.95
N ARG A 151 -10.43 31.08 2.23
CA ARG A 151 -10.82 31.43 3.61
C ARG A 151 -11.25 30.21 4.43
N GLU A 152 -11.89 29.23 3.82
CA GLU A 152 -12.33 27.99 4.49
C GLU A 152 -11.17 27.02 4.64
N VAL A 153 -10.37 26.84 3.57
CA VAL A 153 -9.19 25.95 3.59
C VAL A 153 -8.16 26.39 4.63
N LEU A 154 -7.90 27.70 4.73
CA LEU A 154 -6.89 28.28 5.61
C LEU A 154 -7.24 28.15 7.11
N LYS A 155 -8.50 27.88 7.48
CA LYS A 155 -8.90 27.56 8.86
C LYS A 155 -8.22 26.29 9.37
N HIS A 156 -7.91 25.37 8.47
CA HIS A 156 -7.31 24.07 8.79
C HIS A 156 -5.79 24.05 8.64
N ILE A 157 -5.16 25.14 8.18
CA ILE A 157 -3.72 25.21 7.93
C ILE A 157 -3.07 26.16 8.95
N PRO A 158 -2.04 25.72 9.70
CA PRO A 158 -1.28 26.57 10.60
C PRO A 158 -0.76 27.82 9.90
N LYS A 159 -0.79 28.98 10.57
CA LYS A 159 -0.45 30.29 9.97
C LYS A 159 0.88 30.28 9.21
N VAL A 160 1.90 29.62 9.77
CA VAL A 160 3.25 29.49 9.20
C VAL A 160 3.24 28.79 7.83
N LEU A 161 2.33 27.83 7.62
CA LEU A 161 2.27 27.02 6.40
C LEU A 161 1.32 27.58 5.34
N ARG A 162 0.56 28.65 5.63
CA ARG A 162 -0.42 29.24 4.71
C ARG A 162 0.18 29.80 3.43
N ARG A 163 1.46 30.19 3.45
CA ARG A 163 2.20 30.68 2.27
C ARG A 163 2.47 29.56 1.25
N ASN A 164 2.40 28.30 1.66
CA ASN A 164 2.64 27.17 0.78
C ASN A 164 1.40 26.88 -0.10
N LYS A 165 1.36 27.48 -1.30
CA LYS A 165 0.26 27.30 -2.26
C LYS A 165 -0.01 25.83 -2.62
N ARG A 166 1.01 24.96 -2.65
CA ARG A 166 0.84 23.53 -2.92
C ARG A 166 0.08 22.85 -1.78
N LEU A 167 0.43 23.17 -0.54
CA LEU A 167 -0.26 22.66 0.65
C LEU A 167 -1.72 23.11 0.69
N VAL A 168 -1.98 24.40 0.41
CA VAL A 168 -3.34 24.95 0.34
C VAL A 168 -4.15 24.22 -0.74
N ARG A 169 -3.59 23.99 -1.92
CA ARG A 169 -4.25 23.22 -2.99
C ARG A 169 -4.57 21.78 -2.55
N ARG A 170 -3.63 21.08 -1.90
CA ARG A 170 -3.87 19.71 -1.38
C ARG A 170 -4.99 19.68 -0.34
N HIS A 171 -4.99 20.62 0.61
CA HIS A 171 -6.06 20.74 1.59
C HIS A 171 -7.41 21.06 0.93
N ARG A 172 -7.45 21.95 -0.07
CA ARG A 172 -8.69 22.23 -0.82
C ARG A 172 -9.25 20.96 -1.46
N ILE A 173 -8.38 20.18 -2.11
CA ILE A 173 -8.77 18.89 -2.73
C ILE A 173 -9.34 17.93 -1.68
N PHE A 174 -8.70 17.85 -0.51
CA PHE A 174 -9.16 17.02 0.59
C PHE A 174 -10.52 17.48 1.17
N HIS A 175 -10.67 18.77 1.46
CA HIS A 175 -11.90 19.33 2.03
C HIS A 175 -13.08 19.31 1.05
N ARG A 176 -12.83 19.52 -0.25
CA ARG A 176 -13.85 19.45 -1.32
C ARG A 176 -14.62 18.14 -1.31
N ARG A 177 -14.00 17.09 -0.80
CA ARG A 177 -14.54 15.73 -0.75
C ARG A 177 -15.21 15.41 0.58
N ARG A 178 -14.87 16.14 1.65
CA ARG A 178 -15.45 15.97 2.99
C ARG A 178 -16.84 16.57 3.14
N GLU A 179 -17.17 17.67 2.44
CA GLU A 179 -18.52 18.25 2.51
C GLU A 179 -19.62 17.31 1.99
N VAL A 180 -19.24 16.27 1.22
CA VAL A 180 -20.15 15.21 0.75
C VAL A 180 -20.28 14.05 1.76
N LEU A 181 -19.69 14.18 2.96
CA LEU A 181 -19.72 13.16 4.03
C LEU A 181 -19.99 13.81 5.40
N PRO A 182 -21.09 13.47 6.09
CA PRO A 182 -21.27 13.81 7.51
C PRO A 182 -20.33 13.06 8.47
N LEU A 183 -19.34 12.31 7.98
CA LEU A 183 -18.62 11.30 8.75
C LEU A 183 -17.10 11.40 8.58
N CYS A 184 -16.52 12.28 9.39
CA CYS A 184 -15.21 12.11 10.02
C CYS A 184 -15.12 13.14 11.16
N ARG A 185 -16.03 13.04 12.14
CA ARG A 185 -15.70 13.49 13.49
C ARG A 185 -14.51 12.62 13.90
N PHE A 186 -13.37 13.27 14.13
CA PHE A 186 -12.30 12.68 14.95
C PHE A 186 -12.97 11.91 16.09
N VAL A 187 -12.64 10.64 16.24
CA VAL A 187 -13.13 9.79 17.33
C VAL A 187 -12.89 10.58 18.61
N ARG A 188 -13.95 11.19 19.16
CA ARG A 188 -13.96 11.56 20.58
C ARG A 188 -13.75 10.24 21.31
N PRO A 189 -12.90 10.19 22.35
CA PRO A 189 -12.74 8.96 23.11
C PRO A 189 -14.13 8.48 23.50
N ALA A 190 -14.46 7.26 23.06
CA ALA A 190 -15.72 6.64 23.41
C ALA A 190 -15.79 6.64 24.95
N ARG A 191 -16.82 7.25 25.52
CA ARG A 191 -17.20 6.97 26.90
C ARG A 191 -17.34 5.45 27.02
N ALA A 192 -16.84 4.92 28.13
CA ALA A 192 -16.80 3.49 28.43
C ALA A 192 -18.11 2.81 28.01
N VAL A 193 -18.00 1.86 27.08
CA VAL A 193 -19.09 0.96 26.73
C VAL A 193 -19.16 -0.05 27.87
N GLU A 194 -20.28 -0.06 28.60
CA GLU A 194 -20.56 -1.10 29.59
C GLU A 194 -20.54 -2.50 28.94
N PRO A 195 -20.10 -3.54 29.66
CA PRO A 195 -19.96 -4.86 29.08
C PRO A 195 -21.33 -5.40 28.65
N ALA A 196 -21.46 -5.66 27.35
CA ALA A 196 -22.62 -6.30 26.76
C ALA A 196 -22.89 -7.66 27.43
N GLN A 197 -24.15 -7.85 27.82
CA GLN A 197 -24.68 -9.07 28.40
C GLN A 197 -24.40 -10.27 27.49
N THR A 198 -24.01 -11.38 28.12
CA THR A 198 -23.68 -12.67 27.51
C THR A 198 -24.81 -13.21 26.63
N LEU A 199 -24.52 -13.41 25.34
CA LEU A 199 -25.39 -14.16 24.43
C LEU A 199 -25.31 -15.68 24.71
N PRO A 200 -26.43 -16.42 24.66
CA PRO A 200 -26.45 -17.85 24.95
C PRO A 200 -25.75 -18.67 23.86
N ARG A 201 -24.96 -19.66 24.32
CA ARG A 201 -24.26 -20.64 23.48
C ARG A 201 -25.27 -21.64 22.90
N HIS A 202 -25.65 -21.46 21.63
CA HIS A 202 -26.23 -22.55 20.85
C HIS A 202 -25.15 -23.21 19.99
N VAL A 203 -24.79 -24.43 20.40
CA VAL A 203 -23.92 -25.34 19.67
C VAL A 203 -24.76 -26.04 18.60
N HIS A 204 -24.47 -25.77 17.33
CA HIS A 204 -24.85 -26.66 16.23
C HIS A 204 -23.60 -27.07 15.46
N ARG A 205 -23.19 -28.34 15.64
CA ARG A 205 -22.22 -29.03 14.80
C ARG A 205 -22.92 -29.53 13.53
N PRO A 206 -22.43 -29.23 12.32
CA PRO A 206 -22.69 -30.08 11.17
C PRO A 206 -21.64 -31.19 11.08
N ALA A 207 -22.11 -32.38 10.75
CA ALA A 207 -21.34 -33.62 10.65
C ALA A 207 -20.30 -33.61 9.52
N PHE A 208 -19.16 -34.23 9.78
CA PHE A 208 -18.15 -34.60 8.79
C PHE A 208 -18.71 -35.66 7.83
N ALA A 209 -18.64 -35.41 6.52
CA ALA A 209 -18.71 -36.45 5.50
C ALA A 209 -17.30 -36.68 4.92
N LYS A 210 -16.79 -37.90 5.10
CA LYS A 210 -15.54 -38.40 4.48
C LYS A 210 -15.81 -38.70 3.01
N ALA A 211 -15.00 -38.15 2.11
CA ALA A 211 -14.81 -38.71 0.77
C ALA A 211 -13.33 -39.06 0.60
N SER A 212 -13.07 -40.36 0.51
CA SER A 212 -11.75 -40.95 0.35
C SER A 212 -11.49 -41.36 -1.10
N ALA A 213 -10.24 -41.14 -1.49
CA ALA A 213 -9.42 -41.90 -2.46
C ALA A 213 -9.60 -41.66 -3.96
N GLY A 214 -8.46 -41.40 -4.64
CA GLY A 214 -8.35 -41.55 -6.10
C GLY A 214 -7.15 -40.87 -6.75
N ARG A 215 -5.95 -41.47 -6.63
CA ARG A 215 -4.70 -41.08 -7.31
C ARG A 215 -4.86 -40.77 -8.81
N ARG A 216 -4.11 -39.80 -9.33
CA ARG A 216 -3.09 -40.02 -10.40
C ARG A 216 -2.22 -38.78 -10.66
N ARG A 217 -0.95 -38.89 -10.26
CA ARG A 217 0.16 -38.10 -10.83
C ARG A 217 0.26 -38.40 -12.33
N ARG A 218 0.26 -37.37 -13.18
CA ARG A 218 0.84 -37.45 -14.53
C ARG A 218 1.92 -36.38 -14.68
N ARG A 219 3.16 -36.83 -14.57
CA ARG A 219 4.33 -36.15 -15.17
C ARG A 219 4.08 -36.03 -16.68
N ARG A 220 4.19 -34.84 -17.25
CA ARG A 220 4.46 -34.68 -18.70
C ARG A 220 5.91 -34.23 -18.85
N ARG A 221 6.73 -35.09 -19.44
CA ARG A 221 8.03 -34.79 -20.06
C ARG A 221 7.96 -35.28 -21.51
N ARG A 222 8.59 -34.51 -22.41
CA ARG A 222 8.78 -34.70 -23.87
C ARG A 222 7.57 -34.24 -24.71
N HIS A 223 7.70 -33.45 -25.78
CA HIS A 223 8.68 -33.53 -26.87
C HIS A 223 9.19 -32.18 -27.41
N LEU A 224 10.45 -32.23 -27.87
CA LEU A 224 11.06 -31.37 -28.88
C LEU A 224 10.38 -31.58 -30.25
N GLY A 225 10.19 -30.47 -30.97
CA GLY A 225 9.75 -30.39 -32.37
C GLY A 225 9.32 -28.93 -32.59
N GLY A 226 10.14 -28.06 -33.18
CA GLY A 226 10.69 -28.20 -34.52
C GLY A 226 9.68 -27.60 -35.50
N LEU A 227 9.54 -26.27 -35.53
CA LEU A 227 8.78 -25.57 -36.57
C LEU A 227 9.67 -24.53 -37.24
N ARG A 228 9.89 -24.81 -38.52
CA ARG A 228 10.68 -24.07 -39.50
C ARG A 228 10.09 -22.69 -39.76
N SER A 229 10.98 -21.72 -39.89
CA SER A 229 10.74 -20.40 -40.48
C SER A 229 10.29 -20.52 -41.93
N GLN A 230 9.17 -19.88 -42.28
CA GLN A 230 8.93 -19.40 -43.64
C GLN A 230 9.25 -17.91 -43.68
N ALA A 231 10.32 -17.57 -44.40
CA ALA A 231 10.63 -16.21 -44.81
C ALA A 231 10.26 -16.08 -46.29
N GLY A 232 9.23 -15.28 -46.58
CA GLY A 232 8.85 -14.85 -47.92
C GLY A 232 9.30 -13.41 -48.16
N LEU A 233 10.41 -13.30 -48.91
CA LEU A 233 10.70 -12.42 -50.05
C LEU A 233 9.96 -11.08 -50.28
N HIS A 234 10.78 -10.12 -50.75
CA HIS A 234 10.52 -8.90 -51.56
C HIS A 234 9.98 -7.66 -50.82
N ALA A 235 10.44 -6.42 -51.05
CA ALA A 235 11.27 -5.88 -52.13
C ALA A 235 12.08 -4.64 -51.67
N GLU A 236 13.16 -4.40 -52.40
CA GLU A 236 14.01 -3.21 -52.43
C GLU A 236 13.25 -1.92 -52.80
N GLY A 237 13.76 -0.75 -52.41
CA GLY A 237 13.26 0.51 -52.96
C GLY A 237 13.72 1.82 -52.30
N SER A 238 14.94 2.23 -52.65
CA SER A 238 15.49 3.60 -52.73
C SER A 238 15.65 4.51 -51.50
N ALA A 239 16.90 4.95 -51.38
CA ALA A 239 17.52 5.90 -50.49
C ALA A 239 17.11 7.37 -50.66
N SER A 240 17.30 8.12 -49.57
CA SER A 240 17.61 9.56 -49.49
C SER A 240 17.67 9.88 -47.99
N GLY A 241 18.75 10.30 -47.32
CA GLY A 241 19.93 11.03 -47.75
C GLY A 241 20.07 12.24 -46.81
N ALA A 242 20.80 12.13 -45.69
CA ALA A 242 21.42 13.25 -44.98
C ALA A 242 22.26 12.75 -43.79
N ARG A 243 23.58 12.66 -44.02
CA ARG A 243 24.58 12.76 -42.95
C ARG A 243 24.73 14.23 -42.62
N GLN A 244 24.78 14.59 -41.34
CA GLN A 244 25.46 15.81 -40.93
C GLN A 244 26.32 15.55 -39.70
N LEU A 245 27.58 15.91 -39.88
CA LEU A 245 28.74 15.61 -39.05
C LEU A 245 28.76 16.41 -37.74
N CYS A 246 29.51 15.82 -36.80
CA CYS A 246 30.19 16.45 -35.67
C CYS A 246 30.67 17.89 -35.91
N ARG A 247 30.38 18.76 -34.94
CA ARG A 247 31.36 19.48 -34.12
C ARG A 247 30.70 19.89 -32.81
#